data_AF-A0A523GTK4-F1
#
_entry.id   AF-A0A523GTK4-F1
#
_cell.length_a   1.000
_cell.length_b   1.000
_cell.length_c   1.000
_cell.angle_alpha   90.00
_cell.angle_beta   90.00
_cell.angle_gamma   90.00
#
_symmetry.space_group_name_H-M   'P 1'
#
loop_
_entity.id
_entity.type
_entity.pdbx_description
1 polymer ?
#
loop_
_entity_poly.entity_id
_entity_poly.type
_entity_poly.pdbx_seq_one_letter_code
_entity_poly.pdbx_strand_id
1 'polypeptide(L)'
;MTTDILKAKFETINKECESTIKLKLDKLYTGIPYDNLKSCSPSPQVIEALWFELITRKEHEFVKEIALVLNKSDAALNKENASTIERIINDTFDEVQYLGRMRDFYKETDKKIALNESPFYPTTNSLDLIDSTYQEGVIKVLFKARNNVLAELELHKKSVPEGLRFLAQWRQYSNLSPLRAIGTIILLSCTSSLIAWVIASKIFQQFLERFGWSGGSGL
;
A
#
# COMPACT_ATOMS: atom_id res chain seq x y z
N MET A 1 -11.64 19.97 -13.26
CA MET A 1 -12.70 18.98 -13.54
C MET A 1 -12.29 17.56 -13.16
N THR A 2 -11.31 16.92 -13.82
CA THR A 2 -10.87 15.55 -13.48
C THR A 2 -10.34 15.42 -12.04
N THR A 3 -9.59 16.41 -11.56
CA THR A 3 -9.09 16.52 -10.18
C THR A 3 -10.23 16.62 -9.16
N ASP A 4 -11.23 17.46 -9.44
CA ASP A 4 -12.35 17.70 -8.53
C ASP A 4 -13.24 16.45 -8.41
N ILE A 5 -13.40 15.72 -9.53
CA ILE A 5 -14.09 14.43 -9.56
C ILE A 5 -13.34 13.42 -8.70
N LEU A 6 -12.03 13.26 -8.88
CA LEU A 6 -11.21 12.35 -8.06
C LEU A 6 -11.25 12.69 -6.59
N LYS A 7 -11.13 13.97 -6.25
CA LYS A 7 -11.24 14.45 -4.87
C LYS A 7 -12.59 14.05 -4.23
N ALA A 8 -13.70 14.37 -4.90
CA ALA A 8 -15.03 14.02 -4.40
C ALA A 8 -15.23 12.50 -4.25
N LYS A 9 -14.67 11.72 -5.18
CA LYS A 9 -14.68 10.25 -5.13
C LYS A 9 -13.90 9.72 -3.94
N PHE A 10 -12.69 10.22 -3.70
CA PHE A 10 -11.87 9.82 -2.56
C PHE A 10 -12.53 10.16 -1.23
N GLU A 11 -13.12 11.35 -1.10
CA GLU A 11 -13.88 11.74 0.09
C GLU A 11 -15.07 10.82 0.35
N THR A 12 -15.80 10.45 -0.71
CA THR A 12 -16.95 9.54 -0.63
C THR A 12 -16.51 8.14 -0.20
N ILE A 13 -15.48 7.58 -0.84
CA ILE A 13 -14.92 6.26 -0.51
C ILE A 13 -14.42 6.25 0.94
N ASN A 14 -13.70 7.30 1.34
CA ASN A 14 -13.18 7.41 2.69
C ASN A 14 -14.33 7.35 3.71
N LYS A 15 -15.39 8.14 3.50
CA LYS A 15 -16.56 8.16 4.38
C LYS A 15 -17.29 6.82 4.43
N GLU A 16 -17.44 6.13 3.30
CA GLU A 16 -18.10 4.82 3.23
C GLU A 16 -17.29 3.71 3.91
N CYS A 17 -15.97 3.69 3.70
CA CYS A 17 -15.10 2.71 4.33
C CYS A 17 -15.07 2.91 5.85
N GLU A 18 -14.95 4.16 6.30
CA GLU A 18 -14.98 4.52 7.72
C GLU A 18 -16.33 4.19 8.38
N SER A 19 -17.45 4.49 7.72
CA SER A 19 -18.78 4.16 8.27
C SER A 19 -19.02 2.65 8.35
N THR A 20 -18.55 1.88 7.36
CA THR A 20 -18.67 0.42 7.35
C THR A 20 -17.90 -0.20 8.51
N ILE A 21 -16.65 0.25 8.72
CA ILE A 21 -15.82 -0.27 9.82
C ILE A 21 -16.39 0.15 11.17
N LYS A 22 -16.89 1.39 11.29
CA LYS A 22 -17.58 1.83 12.51
C LYS A 22 -18.79 0.96 12.85
N LEU A 23 -19.61 0.59 11.86
CA LEU A 23 -20.73 -0.34 12.08
C LEU A 23 -20.28 -1.74 12.49
N LYS A 24 -19.18 -2.25 11.92
CA LYS A 24 -18.60 -3.53 12.32
C LYS A 24 -18.08 -3.48 13.76
N LEU A 25 -17.45 -2.36 14.11
CA LEU A 25 -16.97 -2.07 15.46
C LEU A 25 -18.12 -2.03 16.47
N ASP A 26 -19.20 -1.31 16.16
CA ASP A 26 -20.39 -1.20 17.02
C ASP A 26 -21.07 -2.57 17.22
N LYS A 27 -21.06 -3.44 16.22
CA LYS A 27 -21.55 -4.83 16.33
C LYS A 27 -20.72 -5.68 17.29
N LEU A 28 -19.40 -5.48 17.35
CA LEU A 28 -18.55 -6.18 18.32
C LEU A 28 -18.95 -5.84 19.77
N TYR A 29 -19.53 -4.67 20.01
CA TYR A 29 -20.01 -4.26 21.34
C TYR A 29 -21.46 -4.64 21.63
N THR A 30 -22.32 -4.72 20.62
CA THR A 30 -23.77 -4.90 20.80
C THR A 30 -24.24 -6.35 20.68
N GLY A 31 -23.41 -7.26 20.14
CA GLY A 31 -23.75 -8.67 19.95
C GLY A 31 -23.62 -9.56 21.18
N ILE A 32 -23.43 -9.00 22.38
CA ILE A 32 -23.05 -9.74 23.58
C ILE A 32 -24.23 -9.73 24.57
N PRO A 33 -24.85 -10.89 24.87
CA PRO A 33 -25.96 -10.97 25.81
C PRO A 33 -25.52 -10.60 27.24
N TYR A 34 -26.37 -9.82 27.92
CA TYR A 34 -26.17 -9.22 29.24
C TYR A 34 -25.77 -10.22 30.36
N ASP A 35 -25.98 -11.52 30.18
CA ASP A 35 -25.73 -12.55 31.22
C ASP A 35 -24.27 -13.04 31.31
N ASN A 36 -23.39 -12.70 30.36
CA ASN A 36 -21.98 -13.14 30.37
C ASN A 36 -21.01 -11.95 30.45
N LEU A 37 -21.16 -11.12 31.48
CA LEU A 37 -20.33 -9.95 31.80
C LEU A 37 -18.86 -10.26 32.19
N LYS A 38 -18.36 -11.47 31.96
CA LYS A 38 -16.93 -11.77 32.14
C LYS A 38 -16.18 -11.54 30.82
N SER A 39 -15.56 -10.35 30.73
CA SER A 39 -14.57 -9.94 29.72
C SER A 39 -15.07 -9.98 28.27
N CYS A 40 -15.64 -8.87 27.80
CA CYS A 40 -16.23 -8.77 26.46
C CYS A 40 -15.59 -7.63 25.64
N SER A 41 -14.28 -7.47 25.77
CA SER A 41 -13.51 -6.58 24.92
C SER A 41 -13.01 -7.31 23.70
N PRO A 42 -13.17 -6.75 22.49
CA PRO A 42 -12.60 -7.36 21.29
C PRO A 42 -11.08 -7.48 21.45
N SER A 43 -10.54 -8.66 21.13
CA SER A 43 -9.10 -8.90 21.22
C SER A 43 -8.33 -7.98 20.25
N PRO A 44 -7.09 -7.55 20.57
CA PRO A 44 -6.28 -6.69 19.71
C PRO A 44 -6.16 -7.16 18.26
N GLN A 45 -6.12 -8.47 18.02
CA GLN A 45 -6.03 -9.07 16.68
C GLN A 45 -7.29 -8.84 15.85
N VAL A 46 -8.47 -8.82 16.47
CA VAL A 46 -9.75 -8.53 15.79
C VAL A 46 -9.80 -7.06 15.37
N ILE A 47 -9.27 -6.18 16.23
CA ILE A 47 -9.19 -4.75 15.95
C ILE A 47 -8.18 -4.49 14.83
N GLU A 48 -7.00 -5.11 14.89
CA GLU A 48 -5.99 -5.06 13.83
C GLU A 48 -6.56 -5.53 12.49
N ALA A 49 -7.30 -6.65 12.46
CA ALA A 49 -7.92 -7.15 11.24
C ALA A 49 -8.91 -6.14 10.64
N LEU A 50 -9.68 -5.41 11.46
CA LEU A 50 -10.55 -4.34 10.99
C LEU A 50 -9.77 -3.16 10.42
N TRP A 51 -8.63 -2.80 11.02
CA TRP A 51 -7.74 -1.77 10.46
C TRP A 51 -7.14 -2.19 9.13
N PHE A 52 -6.68 -3.44 9.01
CA PHE A 52 -6.17 -3.96 7.74
C PHE A 52 -7.26 -3.98 6.67
N GLU A 53 -8.47 -4.41 7.02
CA GLU A 53 -9.61 -4.38 6.12
C GLU A 53 -9.92 -2.95 5.63
N LEU A 54 -9.93 -1.97 6.56
CA LEU A 54 -10.14 -0.56 6.24
C LEU A 54 -9.11 -0.06 5.21
N ILE A 55 -7.83 -0.32 5.48
CA ILE A 55 -6.72 0.18 4.67
C ILE A 55 -6.72 -0.48 3.29
N THR A 56 -6.86 -1.80 3.24
CA THR A 56 -6.89 -2.56 1.98
C THR A 56 -8.10 -2.19 1.13
N ARG A 57 -9.27 -1.96 1.74
CA ARG A 57 -10.46 -1.53 0.99
C ARG A 57 -10.28 -0.13 0.39
N LYS A 58 -9.72 0.82 1.17
CA LYS A 58 -9.40 2.17 0.67
C LYS A 58 -8.38 2.12 -0.46
N GLU A 59 -7.31 1.34 -0.30
CA GLU A 59 -6.30 1.13 -1.34
C GLU A 59 -6.95 0.67 -2.65
N HIS A 60 -7.76 -0.39 -2.59
CA HIS A 60 -8.40 -0.97 -3.77
C HIS A 60 -9.32 0.02 -4.49
N GLU A 61 -10.22 0.68 -3.75
CA GLU A 61 -11.17 1.62 -4.36
C GLU A 61 -10.47 2.90 -4.87
N PHE A 62 -9.42 3.37 -4.20
CA PHE A 62 -8.65 4.52 -4.69
C PHE A 62 -7.92 4.19 -5.99
N VAL A 63 -7.21 3.06 -6.07
CA VAL A 63 -6.54 2.60 -7.29
C VAL A 63 -7.54 2.46 -8.44
N LYS A 64 -8.70 1.84 -8.17
CA LYS A 64 -9.76 1.65 -9.14
C LYS A 64 -10.33 2.97 -9.67
N GLU A 65 -10.61 3.94 -8.80
CA GLU A 65 -11.12 5.25 -9.25
C GLU A 65 -10.06 6.07 -10.00
N ILE A 66 -8.78 6.01 -9.59
CA ILE A 66 -7.68 6.63 -10.32
C ILE A 66 -7.65 6.08 -11.76
N ALA A 67 -7.61 4.74 -11.90
CA ALA A 67 -7.62 4.10 -13.20
C ALA A 67 -8.88 4.46 -14.00
N LEU A 68 -10.07 4.45 -13.40
CA LEU A 68 -11.33 4.72 -14.10
C LEU A 68 -11.44 6.17 -14.58
N VAL A 69 -11.07 7.14 -13.75
CA VAL A 69 -11.23 8.56 -14.07
C VAL A 69 -10.13 9.03 -15.02
N LEU A 70 -8.90 8.55 -14.83
CA LEU A 70 -7.75 9.02 -15.62
C LEU A 70 -7.59 8.29 -16.94
N ASN A 71 -7.97 7.01 -17.05
CA ASN A 71 -7.99 6.32 -18.35
C ASN A 71 -9.07 6.86 -19.31
N LYS A 72 -10.17 7.44 -18.78
CA LYS A 72 -11.23 8.03 -19.62
C LYS A 72 -10.91 9.43 -20.13
N SER A 73 -9.95 10.11 -19.48
CA SER A 73 -9.77 11.54 -19.67
C SER A 73 -8.90 11.88 -20.88
N ASP A 74 -8.08 10.95 -21.41
CA ASP A 74 -6.97 11.11 -22.39
C ASP A 74 -5.98 12.28 -22.10
N ALA A 75 -6.28 13.11 -21.12
CA ALA A 75 -5.55 14.26 -20.66
C ALA A 75 -4.76 13.83 -19.43
N ALA A 76 -3.45 13.64 -19.63
CA ALA A 76 -2.52 13.43 -18.53
C ALA A 76 -2.62 14.56 -17.49
N LEU A 77 -2.50 14.18 -16.21
CA LEU A 77 -2.57 15.12 -15.09
C LEU A 77 -1.43 16.14 -15.20
N ASN A 78 -1.80 17.42 -15.13
CA ASN A 78 -0.80 18.46 -14.92
C ASN A 78 -0.16 18.31 -13.53
N LYS A 79 1.04 18.89 -13.36
CA LYS A 79 1.83 18.75 -12.12
C LYS A 79 1.09 19.22 -10.88
N GLU A 80 0.37 20.34 -10.96
CA GLU A 80 -0.34 20.94 -9.82
C GLU A 80 -1.52 20.08 -9.33
N ASN A 81 -2.32 19.56 -10.27
CA ASN A 81 -3.41 18.64 -9.96
C ASN A 81 -2.87 17.33 -9.38
N ALA A 82 -1.77 16.83 -9.93
CA ALA A 82 -1.12 15.62 -9.43
C ALA A 82 -0.62 15.81 -7.99
N SER A 83 0.04 16.93 -7.67
CA SER A 83 0.46 17.26 -6.31
C SER A 83 -0.72 17.44 -5.35
N THR A 84 -1.85 17.95 -5.83
CA THR A 84 -3.07 18.09 -5.01
C THR A 84 -3.66 16.72 -4.64
N ILE A 85 -3.75 15.80 -5.60
CA ILE A 85 -4.24 14.44 -5.37
C ILE A 85 -3.26 13.66 -4.49
N GLU A 86 -1.96 13.80 -4.73
CA GLU A 86 -0.90 13.20 -3.91
C GLU A 86 -0.99 13.62 -2.44
N ARG A 87 -1.23 14.91 -2.17
CA ARG A 87 -1.46 15.40 -0.81
C ARG A 87 -2.68 14.72 -0.17
N ILE A 88 -3.80 14.62 -0.88
CA ILE A 88 -5.00 13.96 -0.37
C ILE A 88 -4.72 12.49 -0.02
N ILE A 89 -3.96 11.79 -0.86
CA ILE A 89 -3.56 10.40 -0.61
C ILE A 89 -2.68 10.34 0.66
N ASN A 90 -1.68 11.20 0.76
CA ASN A 90 -0.80 11.24 1.94
C ASN A 90 -1.58 11.54 3.23
N ASP A 91 -2.50 12.50 3.20
CA ASP A 91 -3.35 12.84 4.35
C ASP A 91 -4.30 11.67 4.70
N THR A 92 -4.83 10.96 3.70
CA THR A 92 -5.78 9.84 3.90
C THR A 92 -5.11 8.59 4.47
N PHE A 93 -3.82 8.39 4.20
CA PHE A 93 -3.03 7.27 4.70
C PHE A 93 -1.98 7.74 5.73
N ASP A 94 -2.26 8.83 6.44
CA ASP A 94 -1.35 9.37 7.45
C ASP A 94 -1.19 8.41 8.63
N GLU A 95 0.05 7.97 8.84
CA GLU A 95 0.39 6.96 9.85
C GLU A 95 0.09 7.47 11.26
N VAL A 96 0.38 8.74 11.54
CA VAL A 96 0.19 9.35 12.86
C VAL A 96 -1.29 9.40 13.21
N GLN A 97 -2.14 9.78 12.26
CA GLN A 97 -3.59 9.85 12.46
C GLN A 97 -4.20 8.46 12.68
N TYR A 98 -3.79 7.44 11.93
CA TYR A 98 -4.30 6.08 12.13
C TYR A 98 -3.87 5.51 13.48
N LEU A 99 -2.60 5.66 13.85
CA LEU A 99 -2.10 5.20 15.15
C LEU A 99 -2.76 5.95 16.31
N GLY A 100 -3.01 7.26 16.15
CA GLY A 100 -3.75 8.06 17.11
C GLY A 100 -5.16 7.52 17.33
N ARG A 101 -5.90 7.28 16.25
CA ARG A 101 -7.27 6.72 16.31
C ARG A 101 -7.31 5.31 16.89
N MET A 102 -6.35 4.47 16.53
CA MET A 102 -6.22 3.12 17.10
C MET A 102 -6.00 3.20 18.61
N ARG A 103 -5.12 4.11 19.07
CA ARG A 103 -4.87 4.33 20.51
C ARG A 103 -6.09 4.86 21.24
N ASP A 104 -6.78 5.84 20.68
CA ASP A 104 -7.98 6.41 21.28
C ASP A 104 -9.10 5.37 21.38
N PHE A 105 -9.21 4.46 20.41
CA PHE A 105 -10.11 3.32 20.48
C PHE A 105 -9.82 2.39 21.67
N TYR A 106 -8.56 2.00 21.89
CA TYR A 106 -8.20 1.18 23.05
C TYR A 106 -8.50 1.90 24.38
N LYS A 107 -8.21 3.22 24.46
CA LYS A 107 -8.55 4.03 25.65
C LYS A 107 -10.06 4.06 25.93
N GLU A 108 -10.89 4.22 24.90
CA GLU A 108 -12.35 4.23 25.06
C GLU A 108 -12.89 2.86 25.50
N THR A 109 -12.28 1.78 25.00
CA THR A 109 -12.62 0.40 25.38
C THR A 109 -12.31 0.19 26.86
N ASP A 110 -11.10 0.53 27.30
CA ASP A 110 -10.68 0.40 28.71
C ASP A 110 -11.59 1.20 29.67
N LYS A 111 -11.98 2.43 29.29
CA LYS A 111 -12.92 3.24 30.09
C LYS A 111 -14.29 2.58 30.24
N LYS A 112 -14.81 1.95 29.19
CA LYS A 112 -16.14 1.30 29.22
C LYS A 112 -16.12 0.01 30.06
N ILE A 113 -15.03 -0.74 30.03
CA ILE A 113 -14.85 -1.91 30.90
C ILE A 113 -14.79 -1.47 32.37
N ALA A 114 -13.98 -0.45 32.69
CA ALA A 114 -13.81 0.04 34.05
C ALA A 114 -15.10 0.60 34.68
N LEU A 115 -16.06 1.03 33.87
CA LEU A 115 -17.38 1.50 34.33
C LEU A 115 -18.37 0.34 34.59
N ASN A 116 -18.16 -0.83 33.99
CA ASN A 116 -19.08 -1.98 34.07
C ASN A 116 -18.57 -3.11 34.97
N GLU A 117 -17.28 -3.14 35.31
CA GLU A 117 -16.70 -4.11 36.24
C GLU A 117 -16.44 -3.50 37.63
N SER A 118 -16.61 -4.32 38.68
CA SER A 118 -16.24 -3.99 40.07
C SER A 118 -14.78 -3.51 40.15
N PRO A 119 -14.42 -2.53 41.01
CA PRO A 119 -13.14 -1.79 40.99
C PRO A 119 -11.87 -2.60 41.34
N PHE A 120 -11.90 -3.94 41.25
CA PHE A 120 -10.87 -4.84 41.76
C PHE A 120 -9.91 -5.43 40.71
N TYR A 121 -10.07 -5.14 39.41
CA TYR A 121 -9.09 -5.56 38.40
C TYR A 121 -8.54 -4.35 37.65
N PRO A 122 -7.40 -3.78 38.07
CA PRO A 122 -6.70 -2.81 37.24
C PRO A 122 -6.07 -3.57 36.07
N THR A 123 -6.72 -3.57 34.90
CA THR A 123 -6.07 -3.94 33.63
C THR A 123 -5.19 -2.79 33.14
N THR A 124 -4.22 -2.39 33.97
CA THR A 124 -3.22 -1.35 33.65
C THR A 124 -2.33 -1.73 32.45
N ASN A 125 -2.35 -2.99 32.01
CA ASN A 125 -1.51 -3.48 30.91
C ASN A 125 -2.17 -3.45 29.52
N SER A 126 -3.48 -3.18 29.38
CA SER A 126 -4.19 -3.21 28.08
C SER A 126 -3.67 -2.14 27.10
N LEU A 127 -3.47 -0.92 27.58
CA LEU A 127 -2.97 0.21 26.79
C LEU A 127 -1.48 0.14 26.43
N ASP A 128 -0.66 -0.46 27.31
CA ASP A 128 0.74 -0.77 27.01
C ASP A 128 0.87 -1.99 26.06
N LEU A 129 -0.21 -2.78 25.89
CA LEU A 129 -0.33 -3.91 24.96
C LEU A 129 -0.97 -3.56 23.61
N ILE A 130 -0.93 -2.31 23.17
CA ILE A 130 -0.79 -2.11 21.71
C ILE A 130 0.62 -2.58 21.38
N ASP A 131 0.78 -3.90 21.28
CA ASP A 131 2.02 -4.57 20.93
C ASP A 131 2.68 -3.77 19.81
N SER A 132 3.96 -3.43 19.97
CA SER A 132 4.72 -2.75 18.92
C SER A 132 4.57 -3.48 17.59
N THR A 133 4.36 -4.79 17.64
CA THR A 133 4.04 -5.65 16.50
C THR A 133 2.76 -5.25 15.76
N TYR A 134 1.66 -4.91 16.47
CA TYR A 134 0.40 -4.49 15.84
C TYR A 134 0.51 -3.09 15.23
N GLN A 135 1.21 -2.17 15.90
CA GLN A 135 1.46 -0.84 15.34
C GLN A 135 2.32 -0.96 14.09
N GLU A 136 3.38 -1.75 14.15
CA GLU A 136 4.27 -2.00 13.03
C GLU A 136 3.54 -2.68 11.86
N GLY A 137 2.61 -3.60 12.15
CA GLY A 137 1.71 -4.20 11.16
C GLY A 137 0.87 -3.16 10.43
N VAL A 138 0.17 -2.30 11.19
CA VAL A 138 -0.66 -1.22 10.62
C VAL A 138 0.18 -0.23 9.82
N ILE A 139 1.34 0.18 10.33
CA ILE A 139 2.27 1.06 9.61
C ILE A 139 2.72 0.43 8.29
N LYS A 140 3.12 -0.85 8.29
CA LYS A 140 3.54 -1.55 7.06
C LYS A 140 2.43 -1.60 6.03
N VAL A 141 1.20 -1.91 6.46
CA VAL A 141 0.04 -1.99 5.56
C VAL A 141 -0.34 -0.59 5.03
N LEU A 142 -0.31 0.45 5.87
CA LEU A 142 -0.52 1.85 5.46
C LEU A 142 0.53 2.31 4.45
N PHE A 143 1.80 2.08 4.74
CA PHE A 143 2.91 2.45 3.87
C PHE A 143 2.78 1.77 2.50
N LYS A 144 2.45 0.47 2.50
CA LYS A 144 2.19 -0.30 1.28
C LYS A 144 1.02 0.29 0.49
N ALA A 145 -0.12 0.51 1.15
CA ALA A 145 -1.33 1.04 0.51
C ALA A 145 -1.08 2.43 -0.09
N ARG A 146 -0.46 3.34 0.68
CA ARG A 146 -0.08 4.68 0.22
C ARG A 146 0.79 4.62 -1.03
N ASN A 147 1.85 3.82 -1.00
CA ASN A 147 2.77 3.71 -2.13
C ASN A 147 2.12 3.07 -3.36
N ASN A 148 1.20 2.13 -3.17
CA ASN A 148 0.46 1.52 -4.26
C ASN A 148 -0.48 2.53 -4.93
N VAL A 149 -1.23 3.30 -4.15
CA VAL A 149 -2.13 4.34 -4.67
C VAL A 149 -1.32 5.46 -5.36
N LEU A 150 -0.22 5.90 -4.76
CA LEU A 150 0.68 6.89 -5.36
C LEU A 150 1.32 6.39 -6.65
N ALA A 151 1.70 5.11 -6.71
CA ALA A 151 2.25 4.51 -7.92
C ALA A 151 1.22 4.50 -9.06
N GLU A 152 -0.04 4.23 -8.77
CA GLU A 152 -1.10 4.32 -9.78
C GLU A 152 -1.26 5.76 -10.27
N LEU A 153 -1.23 6.75 -9.37
CA LEU A 153 -1.29 8.16 -9.74
C LEU A 153 -0.10 8.59 -10.63
N GLU A 154 1.11 8.11 -10.32
CA GLU A 154 2.33 8.38 -11.09
C GLU A 154 2.22 7.92 -12.55
N LEU A 155 1.49 6.83 -12.83
CA LEU A 155 1.28 6.36 -14.21
C LEU A 155 0.57 7.39 -15.09
N HIS A 156 -0.15 8.32 -14.47
CA HIS A 156 -0.95 9.33 -15.16
C HIS A 156 -0.37 10.75 -15.07
N LYS A 157 0.78 10.95 -14.40
CA LYS A 157 1.48 12.24 -14.36
C LYS A 157 2.13 12.54 -15.71
N LYS A 158 2.00 13.78 -16.18
CA LYS A 158 2.50 14.22 -17.50
C LYS A 158 4.03 14.47 -17.46
N SER A 159 4.84 13.40 -17.45
CA SER A 159 6.27 13.39 -17.85
C SER A 159 6.89 11.97 -17.98
N VAL A 160 6.82 11.39 -19.20
CA VAL A 160 7.82 10.63 -20.05
C VAL A 160 8.80 9.61 -19.40
N PRO A 161 9.20 8.45 -20.02
CA PRO A 161 8.80 7.77 -21.27
C PRO A 161 8.16 6.38 -21.02
N GLU A 162 7.83 5.63 -22.08
CA GLU A 162 7.34 4.22 -22.06
C GLU A 162 8.07 3.25 -21.10
N GLY A 163 9.27 3.61 -20.63
CA GLY A 163 10.00 2.87 -19.60
C GLY A 163 9.31 2.78 -18.24
N LEU A 164 8.45 3.72 -17.86
CA LEU A 164 7.71 3.63 -16.58
C LEU A 164 6.52 2.65 -16.65
N ARG A 165 5.96 2.43 -17.85
CA ARG A 165 4.89 1.44 -18.07
C ARG A 165 5.40 0.01 -17.84
N PHE A 166 6.66 -0.25 -18.22
CA PHE A 166 7.36 -1.50 -17.93
C PHE A 166 7.56 -1.70 -16.42
N LEU A 167 7.90 -0.65 -15.67
CA LEU A 167 8.06 -0.72 -14.21
C LEU A 167 6.76 -1.02 -13.48
N ALA A 168 5.63 -0.47 -13.95
CA ALA A 168 4.31 -0.79 -13.42
C ALA A 168 3.92 -2.24 -13.66
N GLN A 169 4.15 -2.74 -14.89
CA GLN A 169 3.93 -4.14 -15.22
C GLN A 169 4.82 -5.05 -14.37
N TRP A 170 6.10 -4.70 -14.20
CA TRP A 170 7.03 -5.41 -13.31
C TRP A 170 6.57 -5.45 -11.85
N ARG A 171 6.04 -4.33 -11.34
CA ARG A 171 5.59 -4.22 -9.95
C ARG A 171 4.30 -5.03 -9.71
N GLN A 172 3.40 -5.06 -10.69
CA GLN A 172 2.21 -5.93 -10.65
C GLN A 172 2.61 -7.41 -10.65
N TYR A 173 3.60 -7.81 -11.46
CA TYR A 173 4.16 -9.16 -11.43
C TYR A 173 4.87 -9.50 -10.12
N SER A 174 5.61 -8.56 -9.52
CA SER A 174 6.34 -8.79 -8.27
C SER A 174 5.43 -8.91 -7.05
N ASN A 175 4.33 -8.15 -7.01
CA ASN A 175 3.36 -8.25 -5.92
C ASN A 175 2.53 -9.55 -5.96
N LEU A 176 2.35 -10.16 -7.14
CA LEU A 176 1.63 -11.42 -7.29
C LEU A 176 2.51 -12.66 -7.06
N SER A 177 3.83 -12.56 -7.27
CA SER A 177 4.74 -13.70 -7.06
C SER A 177 6.21 -13.26 -6.86
N PRO A 178 6.63 -12.95 -5.62
CA PRO A 178 7.95 -12.44 -5.32
C PRO A 178 9.08 -13.42 -5.69
N LEU A 179 8.85 -14.73 -5.59
CA LEU A 179 9.83 -15.75 -5.97
C LEU A 179 10.07 -15.82 -7.49
N ARG A 180 9.03 -15.58 -8.30
CA ARG A 180 9.19 -15.51 -9.77
C ARG A 180 9.94 -14.26 -10.20
N ALA A 181 9.73 -13.14 -9.52
CA ALA A 181 10.45 -11.89 -9.80
C ALA A 181 11.96 -12.01 -9.52
N ILE A 182 12.35 -12.71 -8.46
CA ILE A 182 13.77 -13.01 -8.20
C ILE A 182 14.33 -13.90 -9.31
N GLY A 183 13.59 -14.92 -9.74
CA GLY A 183 13.98 -15.79 -10.84
C GLY A 183 14.20 -15.05 -12.16
N THR A 184 13.34 -14.10 -12.51
CA THR A 184 13.50 -13.29 -13.73
C THR A 184 14.69 -12.34 -13.66
N ILE A 185 14.99 -11.75 -12.49
CA ILE A 185 16.20 -10.93 -12.30
C ILE A 185 17.47 -11.77 -12.50
N ILE A 186 17.51 -12.97 -11.90
CA ILE A 186 18.65 -13.89 -12.06
C ILE A 186 18.80 -14.31 -13.52
N LEU A 187 17.69 -14.62 -14.19
CA LEU A 187 17.70 -14.99 -15.60
C LEU A 187 18.20 -13.84 -16.49
N LEU A 188 17.70 -12.62 -16.28
CA LEU A 188 18.15 -11.43 -17.01
C LEU A 188 19.64 -11.16 -16.79
N SER A 189 20.10 -11.23 -15.55
CA SER A 189 21.52 -11.10 -15.20
C SER A 189 22.37 -12.16 -15.92
N CYS A 190 21.92 -13.42 -15.91
CA CYS A 190 22.62 -14.52 -16.56
C CYS A 190 22.65 -14.37 -18.09
N THR A 191 21.55 -13.95 -18.71
CA THR A 191 21.50 -13.67 -20.16
C THR A 191 22.40 -12.51 -20.55
N SER A 192 22.45 -11.45 -19.73
CA SER A 192 23.36 -10.31 -19.96
C SER A 192 24.82 -10.72 -19.87
N SER A 193 25.18 -11.53 -18.86
CA SER A 193 26.54 -12.08 -18.74
C SER A 193 26.90 -13.03 -19.89
N LEU A 194 25.96 -13.84 -20.37
CA LEU A 194 26.15 -14.70 -21.54
C LEU A 194 26.40 -13.89 -22.82
N ILE A 195 25.63 -12.83 -23.04
CA ILE A 195 25.81 -11.93 -24.19
C ILE A 195 27.18 -11.24 -24.11
N ALA A 196 27.56 -10.73 -22.94
CA ALA A 196 28.87 -10.11 -22.73
C ALA A 196 30.02 -11.11 -22.99
N TRP A 197 29.86 -12.36 -22.55
CA TRP A 197 30.84 -13.42 -22.77
C TRP A 197 30.95 -13.82 -24.24
N VAL A 198 29.82 -13.88 -24.97
CA VAL A 198 29.80 -14.15 -26.42
C VAL A 198 30.47 -13.02 -27.20
N ILE A 199 30.21 -11.75 -26.86
CA ILE A 199 30.86 -10.60 -27.50
C ILE A 199 32.36 -10.58 -27.22
N ALA A 200 32.78 -10.92 -26.00
CA ALA A 200 34.19 -11.02 -25.61
C ALA A 200 34.89 -12.28 -26.14
N SER A 201 34.16 -13.21 -26.74
CA SER A 201 34.73 -14.43 -27.30
C SER A 201 35.56 -14.13 -28.54
N LYS A 202 36.75 -14.74 -28.61
CA LYS A 202 37.67 -14.64 -29.75
C LYS A 202 37.02 -15.06 -31.08
N ILE A 203 36.04 -15.95 -31.03
CA ILE A 203 35.29 -16.42 -32.22
C ILE A 203 34.44 -15.30 -32.80
N PHE A 204 33.78 -14.51 -31.94
CA PHE A 204 32.96 -13.39 -32.37
C PHE A 204 33.83 -12.20 -32.83
N GLN A 205 34.97 -11.97 -32.16
CA GLN A 205 35.94 -10.97 -32.60
C GLN A 205 36.55 -11.31 -33.97
N GLN A 206 36.95 -12.57 -34.20
CA GLN A 206 37.43 -13.01 -35.52
C GLN A 206 36.33 -12.93 -36.60
N PHE A 207 35.07 -13.18 -36.24
CA PHE A 207 33.95 -13.01 -37.14
C PHE A 207 33.76 -11.54 -37.54
N LEU A 208 33.85 -10.59 -36.59
CA LEU A 208 33.76 -9.15 -36.85
C LEU A 208 34.94 -8.63 -37.70
N GLU A 209 36.17 -9.12 -37.44
CA GLU A 209 37.36 -8.80 -38.23
C GLU A 209 37.18 -9.24 -39.70
N ARG A 210 36.51 -10.37 -39.94
CA ARG A 210 36.20 -10.87 -41.29
C ARG A 210 35.23 -9.99 -42.07
N PHE A 211 34.44 -9.16 -41.38
CA PHE A 211 33.55 -8.14 -41.97
C PHE A 211 34.17 -6.73 -41.95
N GLY A 212 35.46 -6.60 -41.63
CA GLY A 212 36.21 -5.33 -41.69
C GLY A 212 36.07 -4.43 -40.45
N TRP A 213 35.46 -4.92 -39.38
CA TRP A 213 35.36 -4.19 -38.11
C TRP A 213 36.49 -4.65 -37.18
N SER A 214 37.67 -4.04 -37.31
CA SER A 214 38.72 -4.22 -36.30
C SER A 214 38.39 -3.36 -35.08
N GLY A 215 38.18 -3.99 -33.93
CA GLY A 215 38.14 -3.28 -32.65
C GLY A 215 39.52 -2.70 -32.38
N GLY A 216 39.76 -1.47 -32.85
CA GLY A 216 41.00 -0.75 -32.61
C GLY A 216 41.25 -0.67 -31.10
N SER A 217 42.32 -1.32 -30.65
CA SER A 217 42.91 -1.08 -29.35
C SER A 217 43.51 0.33 -29.37
N GLY A 218 42.69 1.33 -29.04
CA GLY A 218 43.17 2.63 -28.62
C GLY A 218 43.72 2.49 -27.20
N LEU A 219 45.03 2.69 -27.07
CA LEU A 219 45.70 3.10 -25.83
C LEU A 219 45.02 4.34 -25.23
#